data_AF-A0A1F9F141-F1
#
_entry.id   AF-A0A1F9F141-F1
#
_cell.length_a   1.000
_cell.length_b   1.000
_cell.length_c   1.000
_cell.angle_alpha   90.00
_cell.angle_beta   90.00
_cell.angle_gamma   90.00
#
_symmetry.space_group_name_H-M   'P 1'
#
loop_
_entity.id
_entity.type
_entity.pdbx_description
1 polymer ?
#
loop_
_entity_poly.entity_id
_entity_poly.type
_entity_poly.pdbx_seq_one_letter_code
_entity_poly.pdbx_strand_id
1 'polypeptide(L)'
;MRKIFFVLLGLLLTAWVTACAPKKDLEVEGKKLVSLKPPFTLMLPSDFNLIHSFSHENPEENSLTRVYFLIKTKEKQVEEMFILQVADKTNPQAGPMTMPPLKPYTEKRLYSKGKVKKGELEGEYLIQSMAWNPEAPSLQPIVKKGFVIPSRWALQGQFLFPYQGEHAVFFRYSRDVHSFGMKVSGKGEDWEKGLISGNEKRVHETFQKSYMEMINSIQIKNP
;
A
#
# COMPACT_ATOMS: atom_id res chain seq x y z
N MET A 1 -27.58 13.89 -48.43
CA MET A 1 -27.13 14.66 -47.24
C MET A 1 -27.56 14.03 -45.90
N ARG A 2 -28.82 13.60 -45.72
CA ARG A 2 -29.31 13.03 -44.44
C ARG A 2 -28.51 11.84 -43.89
N LYS A 3 -28.04 10.92 -44.75
CA LYS A 3 -27.24 9.74 -44.35
C LYS A 3 -25.84 10.08 -43.84
N ILE A 4 -25.20 11.11 -44.41
CA ILE A 4 -23.85 11.56 -44.02
C ILE A 4 -23.88 12.20 -42.62
N PHE A 5 -24.96 12.90 -42.30
CA PHE A 5 -25.17 13.51 -40.99
C PHE A 5 -25.26 12.47 -39.87
N PHE A 6 -25.96 11.35 -40.09
CA PHE A 6 -26.03 10.27 -39.10
C PHE A 6 -24.70 9.53 -38.90
N VAL A 7 -23.88 9.40 -39.94
CA VAL A 7 -22.54 8.79 -39.84
C VAL A 7 -21.58 9.72 -39.08
N LEU A 8 -21.60 11.02 -39.35
CA LEU A 8 -20.81 12.01 -38.63
C LEU A 8 -21.24 12.13 -37.16
N LEU A 9 -22.56 12.10 -36.88
CA LEU A 9 -23.08 12.13 -35.52
C LEU A 9 -22.69 10.88 -34.73
N GLY A 10 -22.70 9.70 -35.36
CA GLY A 10 -22.23 8.45 -34.76
C GLY A 10 -20.74 8.49 -34.42
N LEU A 11 -19.90 9.00 -35.34
CA LEU A 11 -18.46 9.17 -35.12
C LEU A 11 -18.16 10.15 -33.97
N LEU A 12 -18.89 11.28 -33.91
CA LEU A 12 -18.78 12.26 -32.83
C LEU A 12 -19.19 11.69 -31.48
N LEU A 13 -20.28 10.92 -31.44
CA LEU A 13 -20.74 10.24 -30.22
C LEU A 13 -19.73 9.18 -29.74
N THR A 14 -19.11 8.40 -30.65
CA THR A 14 -18.07 7.43 -30.28
C THR A 14 -16.78 8.09 -29.79
N ALA A 15 -16.39 9.23 -30.37
CA ALA A 15 -15.22 9.98 -29.92
C ALA A 15 -15.46 10.64 -28.55
N TRP A 16 -16.69 11.06 -28.25
CA TRP A 16 -17.03 11.67 -26.97
C TRP A 16 -17.04 10.64 -25.82
N VAL A 17 -17.46 9.40 -26.09
CA VAL A 17 -17.45 8.32 -25.08
C VAL A 17 -16.03 7.95 -24.64
N THR A 18 -15.03 8.11 -25.52
CA THR A 18 -13.62 7.88 -25.15
C THR A 18 -12.97 9.02 -24.36
N ALA A 19 -13.60 10.19 -24.26
CA ALA A 19 -13.01 11.38 -23.61
C ALA A 19 -13.34 11.51 -22.10
N CYS A 20 -14.25 10.68 -21.56
CA CYS A 20 -14.67 10.74 -20.17
C CYS A 20 -14.56 9.38 -19.45
N ALA A 21 -13.52 8.59 -19.72
CA ALA A 21 -13.13 7.58 -18.75
C ALA A 21 -12.58 8.33 -17.52
N PRO A 22 -13.20 8.23 -16.33
CA PRO A 22 -12.64 8.84 -15.13
C PRO A 22 -11.23 8.27 -14.94
N LYS A 23 -10.22 9.16 -14.89
CA LYS A 23 -8.86 8.74 -14.56
C LYS A 23 -8.90 7.98 -13.24
N LYS A 24 -8.32 6.78 -13.21
CA LYS A 24 -8.22 6.02 -11.98
C LYS A 24 -7.43 6.85 -10.99
N ASP A 25 -7.93 6.98 -9.76
CA ASP A 25 -7.24 7.68 -8.68
C ASP A 25 -5.83 7.13 -8.39
N LEU A 26 -5.57 5.89 -8.81
CA LEU A 26 -4.32 5.18 -8.65
C LEU A 26 -3.94 4.45 -9.95
N GLU A 27 -2.70 4.62 -10.39
CA GLU A 27 -2.09 3.94 -11.52
C GLU A 27 -0.82 3.21 -11.07
N VAL A 28 -0.55 2.05 -11.65
CA VAL A 28 0.64 1.23 -11.38
C VAL A 28 1.27 0.86 -12.72
N GLU A 29 2.47 1.38 -12.98
CA GLU A 29 3.25 1.15 -14.20
C GLU A 29 4.60 0.54 -13.82
N GLY A 30 4.73 -0.78 -13.99
CA GLY A 30 5.87 -1.53 -13.48
C GLY A 30 6.05 -1.32 -11.97
N LYS A 31 7.21 -0.81 -11.57
CA LYS A 31 7.53 -0.47 -10.18
C LYS A 31 7.04 0.91 -9.74
N LYS A 32 6.41 1.69 -10.60
CA LYS A 32 5.97 3.05 -10.26
C LYS A 32 4.49 3.07 -9.92
N LEU A 33 4.17 3.52 -8.71
CA LEU A 33 2.82 3.82 -8.27
C LEU A 33 2.59 5.33 -8.38
N VAL A 34 1.51 5.72 -9.03
CA VAL A 34 1.08 7.11 -9.21
C VAL A 34 -0.30 7.27 -8.60
N SER A 35 -0.40 8.05 -7.52
CA SER A 35 -1.67 8.49 -6.98
C SER A 35 -2.00 9.86 -7.58
N LEU A 36 -3.22 10.01 -8.10
CA LEU A 36 -3.73 11.30 -8.60
C LEU A 36 -4.44 12.08 -7.49
N LYS A 37 -4.95 11.39 -6.46
CA LYS A 37 -5.64 11.98 -5.33
C LYS A 37 -5.28 11.25 -4.03
N PRO A 38 -4.48 11.85 -3.12
CA PRO A 38 -3.67 13.05 -3.35
C PRO A 38 -2.56 12.78 -4.37
N PRO A 39 -2.04 13.83 -5.04
CA PRO A 39 -1.01 13.68 -6.06
C PRO A 39 0.36 13.31 -5.47
N PHE A 40 0.77 12.06 -5.62
CA PHE A 40 2.12 11.62 -5.27
C PHE A 40 2.58 10.44 -6.13
N THR A 41 3.89 10.20 -6.15
CA THR A 41 4.46 8.98 -6.74
C THR A 41 5.31 8.23 -5.75
N LEU A 42 5.37 6.91 -5.91
CA LEU A 42 6.14 5.99 -5.08
C LEU A 42 6.78 4.92 -5.97
N MET A 43 8.04 4.58 -5.71
CA MET A 43 8.70 3.43 -6.33
C MET A 43 8.53 2.18 -5.44
N LEU A 44 7.80 1.20 -5.93
CA LEU A 44 7.62 -0.11 -5.34
C LEU A 44 8.91 -0.94 -5.45
N PRO A 45 9.17 -1.86 -4.51
CA PRO A 45 10.38 -2.70 -4.52
C PRO A 45 10.37 -3.73 -5.68
N SER A 46 9.18 -4.14 -6.10
CA SER A 46 8.91 -5.13 -7.14
C SER A 46 7.76 -4.66 -8.03
N ASP A 47 7.49 -5.39 -9.10
CA ASP A 47 6.27 -5.23 -9.89
C ASP A 47 5.09 -5.88 -9.17
N PHE A 48 4.02 -5.12 -8.98
CA PHE A 48 2.80 -5.58 -8.30
C PHE A 48 1.59 -5.49 -9.22
N ASN A 49 0.63 -6.38 -9.00
CA ASN A 49 -0.68 -6.34 -9.63
C ASN A 49 -1.71 -5.77 -8.66
N LEU A 50 -2.44 -4.72 -9.07
CA LEU A 50 -3.64 -4.27 -8.38
C LEU A 50 -4.75 -5.31 -8.54
N ILE A 51 -5.08 -6.03 -7.47
CA ILE A 51 -6.05 -7.12 -7.53
C ILE A 51 -7.43 -6.72 -7.01
N HIS A 52 -7.52 -5.73 -6.13
CA HIS A 52 -8.77 -5.29 -5.54
C HIS A 52 -8.69 -3.84 -5.08
N SER A 53 -9.80 -3.14 -5.15
CA SER A 53 -9.97 -1.84 -4.53
C SER A 53 -11.40 -1.70 -4.01
N PHE A 54 -11.56 -0.99 -2.90
CA PHE A 54 -12.86 -0.62 -2.37
C PHE A 54 -12.78 0.72 -1.64
N SER A 55 -13.93 1.25 -1.25
CA SER A 55 -14.02 2.47 -0.44
C SER A 55 -15.08 2.30 0.63
N HIS A 56 -14.89 2.95 1.77
CA HIS A 56 -15.87 2.97 2.85
C HIS A 56 -15.84 4.33 3.56
N GLU A 57 -17.00 4.81 3.98
CA GLU A 57 -17.14 6.02 4.78
C GLU A 57 -16.83 5.74 6.24
N ASN A 58 -16.22 6.70 6.91
CA ASN A 58 -15.99 6.74 8.35
C ASN A 58 -16.58 8.06 8.89
N PRO A 59 -17.90 8.11 9.15
CA PRO A 59 -18.59 9.34 9.53
C PRO A 59 -18.03 9.95 10.82
N GLU A 60 -17.64 9.12 11.79
CA GLU A 60 -17.04 9.56 13.06
C GLU A 60 -15.71 10.32 12.86
N GLU A 61 -14.97 9.99 11.80
CA GLU A 61 -13.71 10.62 11.44
C GLU A 61 -13.88 11.71 10.38
N ASN A 62 -15.12 11.99 9.94
CA ASN A 62 -15.42 12.84 8.78
C ASN A 62 -14.58 12.45 7.55
N SER A 63 -14.41 11.15 7.27
CA SER A 63 -13.52 10.68 6.20
C SER A 63 -14.14 9.63 5.28
N LEU A 64 -13.63 9.54 4.05
CA LEU A 64 -13.86 8.44 3.10
C LEU A 64 -12.52 7.76 2.87
N THR A 65 -12.43 6.46 3.18
CA THR A 65 -11.19 5.71 3.02
C THR A 65 -11.24 4.84 1.79
N ARG A 66 -10.36 5.12 0.83
CA ARG A 66 -10.09 4.31 -0.36
C ARG A 66 -8.97 3.32 -0.08
N VAL A 67 -9.17 2.05 -0.41
CA VAL A 67 -8.23 0.97 -0.15
C VAL A 67 -7.87 0.27 -1.46
N TYR A 68 -6.57 0.04 -1.68
CA TYR A 68 -6.03 -0.63 -2.85
C TYR A 68 -5.14 -1.80 -2.41
N PHE A 69 -5.38 -2.98 -2.97
CA PHE A 69 -4.62 -4.21 -2.70
C PHE A 69 -3.77 -4.55 -3.91
N LEU A 70 -2.46 -4.44 -3.73
CA LEU A 70 -1.46 -4.82 -4.70
C LEU A 70 -0.72 -6.06 -4.19
N ILE A 71 -0.52 -7.05 -5.05
CA ILE A 71 0.23 -8.26 -4.70
C ILE A 71 1.23 -8.65 -5.78
N LYS A 72 2.30 -9.30 -5.36
CA LYS A 72 3.18 -10.10 -6.20
C LYS A 72 3.07 -11.55 -5.76
N THR A 73 2.95 -12.43 -6.75
CA THR A 73 2.69 -13.85 -6.50
C THR A 73 3.65 -14.74 -7.25
N LYS A 74 3.94 -15.89 -6.65
CA LYS A 74 4.54 -17.04 -7.32
C LYS A 74 3.56 -18.20 -7.24
N GLU A 75 3.14 -18.75 -8.37
CA GLU A 75 2.19 -19.88 -8.42
C GLU A 75 0.90 -19.63 -7.60
N LYS A 76 0.32 -18.42 -7.72
CA LYS A 76 -0.83 -17.91 -6.94
C LYS A 76 -0.58 -17.71 -5.43
N GLN A 77 0.57 -18.10 -4.92
CA GLN A 77 0.96 -17.79 -3.54
C GLN A 77 1.50 -16.36 -3.46
N VAL A 78 1.03 -15.58 -2.49
CA VAL A 78 1.51 -14.23 -2.23
C VAL A 78 2.93 -14.27 -1.67
N GLU A 79 3.86 -13.57 -2.34
CA GLU A 79 5.24 -13.36 -1.86
C GLU A 79 5.39 -11.96 -1.25
N GLU A 80 4.81 -10.96 -1.90
CA GLU A 80 4.79 -9.58 -1.45
C GLU A 80 3.37 -9.02 -1.54
N MET A 81 3.01 -8.18 -0.56
CA MET A 81 1.72 -7.53 -0.46
C MET A 81 1.94 -6.04 -0.17
N PHE A 82 1.26 -5.18 -0.92
CA PHE A 82 1.25 -3.75 -0.70
C PHE A 82 -0.21 -3.29 -0.60
N ILE A 83 -0.61 -2.76 0.56
CA ILE A 83 -1.94 -2.20 0.80
C ILE A 83 -1.78 -0.69 0.94
N LEU A 84 -2.42 0.06 0.05
CA LEU A 84 -2.52 1.51 0.14
C LEU A 84 -3.89 1.90 0.65
N GLN A 85 -3.93 2.77 1.64
CA GLN A 85 -5.14 3.39 2.14
C GLN A 85 -4.98 4.90 2.05
N VAL A 86 -5.99 5.55 1.49
CA VAL A 86 -6.07 7.00 1.43
C VAL A 86 -7.38 7.40 2.05
N ALA A 87 -7.31 8.05 3.21
CA ALA A 87 -8.46 8.66 3.83
C ALA A 87 -8.57 10.10 3.35
N ASP A 88 -9.72 10.46 2.79
CA ASP A 88 -10.04 11.80 2.29
C ASP A 88 -10.98 12.49 3.27
N LYS A 89 -10.70 13.75 3.64
CA LYS A 89 -11.63 14.57 4.42
C LYS A 89 -12.94 14.76 3.64
N THR A 90 -14.08 14.51 4.30
CA THR A 90 -15.42 14.64 3.70
C THR A 90 -16.16 15.90 4.17
N ASN A 91 -15.80 16.43 5.34
CA ASN A 91 -16.34 17.68 5.87
C ASN A 91 -15.28 18.79 5.79
N PRO A 92 -15.41 19.77 4.88
CA PRO A 92 -14.45 20.87 4.75
C PRO A 92 -14.27 21.71 6.02
N GLN A 93 -15.31 21.78 6.86
CA GLN A 93 -15.30 22.52 8.14
C GLN A 93 -14.61 21.77 9.28
N ALA A 94 -14.35 20.47 9.10
CA ALA A 94 -13.53 19.72 10.05
C ALA A 94 -12.08 20.23 10.00
N GLY A 95 -11.41 20.18 11.16
CA GLY A 95 -9.99 20.45 11.26
C GLY A 95 -9.15 19.51 10.39
N PRO A 96 -7.82 19.72 10.33
CA PRO A 96 -6.93 18.84 9.58
C PRO A 96 -7.08 17.37 10.01
N MET A 97 -6.95 16.44 9.07
CA MET A 97 -6.97 15.02 9.38
C MET A 97 -5.91 14.70 10.44
N THR A 98 -6.34 14.01 11.50
CA THR A 98 -5.44 13.52 12.54
C THR A 98 -5.05 12.08 12.23
N MET A 99 -3.85 11.70 12.65
CA MET A 99 -3.29 10.38 12.39
C MET A 99 -2.88 9.74 13.71
N PRO A 100 -3.52 8.64 14.13
CA PRO A 100 -3.07 7.94 15.31
C PRO A 100 -1.66 7.38 15.07
N PRO A 101 -0.80 7.35 16.10
CA PRO A 101 0.55 6.80 15.96
C PRO A 101 0.50 5.33 15.60
N LEU A 102 1.46 4.88 14.78
CA LEU A 102 1.62 3.47 14.43
C LEU A 102 2.01 2.68 15.68
N LYS A 103 1.28 1.60 15.94
CA LYS A 103 1.51 0.70 17.07
C LYS A 103 1.92 -0.69 16.55
N PRO A 104 2.97 -1.30 17.13
CA PRO A 104 3.29 -2.69 16.81
C PRO A 104 2.13 -3.60 17.24
N TYR A 105 1.94 -4.69 16.50
CA TYR A 105 0.91 -5.69 16.84
C TYR A 105 1.19 -6.40 18.17
N THR A 106 2.47 -6.51 18.55
CA THR A 106 2.89 -7.16 19.79
C THR A 106 4.23 -6.57 20.24
N GLU A 107 4.28 -5.98 21.44
CA GLU A 107 5.46 -5.25 21.94
C GLU A 107 6.70 -6.14 22.15
N LYS A 108 6.52 -7.47 22.32
CA LYS A 108 7.62 -8.41 22.52
C LYS A 108 8.43 -8.75 21.26
N ARG A 109 7.88 -8.50 20.06
CA ARG A 109 8.51 -8.91 18.79
C ARG A 109 9.49 -7.86 18.29
N LEU A 110 10.41 -8.24 17.39
CA LEU A 110 11.30 -7.26 16.76
C LEU A 110 10.48 -6.21 15.99
N TYR A 111 10.66 -4.95 16.40
CA TYR A 111 10.14 -3.80 15.66
C TYR A 111 11.12 -2.63 15.69
N SER A 112 11.02 -1.78 14.69
CA SER A 112 11.68 -0.48 14.59
C SER A 112 10.63 0.57 14.24
N LYS A 113 10.64 1.70 14.94
CA LYS A 113 9.70 2.79 14.74
C LYS A 113 10.46 4.10 14.68
N GLY A 114 10.07 5.00 13.80
CA GLY A 114 10.69 6.31 13.69
C GLY A 114 9.87 7.28 12.87
N LYS A 115 10.46 8.45 12.60
CA LYS A 115 9.90 9.47 11.73
C LYS A 115 10.81 9.69 10.54
N VAL A 116 10.21 10.02 9.40
CA VAL A 116 10.91 10.51 8.22
C VAL A 116 10.45 11.95 7.97
N LYS A 117 11.42 12.85 7.73
CA LYS A 117 11.17 14.22 7.28
C LYS A 117 12.01 14.47 6.03
N LYS A 118 11.35 14.70 4.90
CA LYS A 118 11.97 14.91 3.58
C LYS A 118 11.18 15.95 2.79
N GLY A 119 11.71 17.17 2.69
CA GLY A 119 10.96 18.28 2.10
C GLY A 119 9.65 18.50 2.87
N GLU A 120 8.53 18.48 2.15
CA GLU A 120 7.17 18.61 2.72
C GLU A 120 6.61 17.28 3.27
N LEU A 121 7.27 16.15 2.99
CA LEU A 121 6.87 14.85 3.52
C LEU A 121 7.35 14.70 4.95
N GLU A 122 6.43 14.68 5.91
CA GLU A 122 6.66 14.25 7.28
C GLU A 122 5.75 13.07 7.60
N GLY A 123 6.33 11.95 8.05
CA GLY A 123 5.56 10.74 8.30
C GLY A 123 6.18 9.84 9.34
N GLU A 124 5.35 8.97 9.92
CA GLU A 124 5.75 7.95 10.87
C GLU A 124 5.91 6.61 10.16
N TYR A 125 6.97 5.87 10.48
CA TYR A 125 7.14 4.49 10.00
C TYR A 125 7.25 3.50 11.15
N LEU A 126 6.84 2.27 10.87
CA LEU A 126 6.98 1.10 11.73
C LEU A 126 7.37 -0.12 10.87
N ILE A 127 8.48 -0.76 11.20
CA ILE A 127 8.90 -2.06 10.66
C ILE A 127 8.73 -3.09 11.76
N GLN A 128 8.14 -4.24 11.47
CA GLN A 128 7.95 -5.32 12.44
C GLN A 128 7.96 -6.70 11.76
N SER A 129 8.30 -7.73 12.54
CA SER A 129 8.09 -9.12 12.16
C SER A 129 6.73 -9.62 12.65
N MET A 130 5.96 -10.26 11.79
CA MET A 130 4.67 -10.86 12.16
C MET A 130 4.35 -12.10 11.33
N ALA A 131 3.52 -12.99 11.87
CA ALA A 131 2.91 -14.05 11.07
C ALA A 131 1.71 -13.50 10.29
N TRP A 132 1.61 -13.81 9.00
CA TRP A 132 0.39 -13.55 8.25
C TRP A 132 -0.75 -14.40 8.81
N ASN A 133 -1.93 -13.78 8.92
CA ASN A 133 -3.17 -14.44 9.29
C ASN A 133 -4.11 -14.41 8.08
N PRO A 134 -4.16 -15.48 7.26
CA PRO A 134 -5.02 -15.54 6.08
C PRO A 134 -6.52 -15.37 6.40
N GLU A 135 -6.92 -15.69 7.62
CA GLU A 135 -8.30 -15.56 8.10
C GLU A 135 -8.69 -14.12 8.47
N ALA A 136 -7.73 -13.18 8.48
CA ALA A 136 -8.02 -11.79 8.79
C ALA A 136 -9.07 -11.22 7.81
N PRO A 137 -10.17 -10.58 8.28
CA PRO A 137 -11.20 -10.04 7.41
C PRO A 137 -10.68 -9.09 6.33
N SER A 138 -9.64 -8.30 6.64
CA SER A 138 -9.00 -7.37 5.72
C SER A 138 -8.25 -8.06 4.56
N LEU A 139 -7.93 -9.34 4.67
CA LEU A 139 -7.23 -10.12 3.64
C LEU A 139 -8.17 -11.02 2.83
N GLN A 140 -9.41 -11.20 3.28
CA GLN A 140 -10.42 -11.99 2.59
C GLN A 140 -10.65 -11.59 1.13
N PRO A 141 -10.59 -10.31 0.72
CA PRO A 141 -10.71 -9.96 -0.71
C PRO A 141 -9.63 -10.59 -1.59
N ILE A 142 -8.42 -10.82 -1.05
CA ILE A 142 -7.31 -11.48 -1.75
C ILE A 142 -7.59 -12.98 -1.85
N VAL A 143 -7.97 -13.61 -0.74
CA VAL A 143 -8.27 -15.05 -0.66
C VAL A 143 -9.44 -15.43 -1.57
N LYS A 144 -10.52 -14.65 -1.54
CA LYS A 144 -11.71 -14.84 -2.39
C LYS A 144 -11.42 -14.73 -3.89
N LYS A 145 -10.30 -14.09 -4.28
CA LYS A 145 -9.82 -14.02 -5.67
C LYS A 145 -8.95 -15.23 -6.06
N GLY A 146 -8.80 -16.21 -5.18
CA GLY A 146 -8.08 -17.47 -5.44
C GLY A 146 -6.58 -17.39 -5.21
N PHE A 147 -6.09 -16.36 -4.51
CA PHE A 147 -4.69 -16.25 -4.11
C PHE A 147 -4.47 -16.87 -2.73
N VAL A 148 -3.33 -17.53 -2.55
CA VAL A 148 -2.96 -18.16 -1.29
C VAL A 148 -2.06 -17.21 -0.51
N ILE A 149 -2.52 -16.76 0.65
CA ILE A 149 -1.68 -16.07 1.62
C ILE A 149 -1.12 -17.13 2.56
N PRO A 150 0.20 -17.36 2.58
CA PRO A 150 0.76 -18.39 3.43
C PRO A 150 0.66 -17.99 4.90
N SER A 151 0.22 -18.90 5.77
CA SER A 151 0.14 -18.69 7.22
C SER A 151 1.54 -18.82 7.87
N ARG A 152 2.48 -17.97 7.45
CA ARG A 152 3.87 -17.96 7.94
C ARG A 152 4.38 -16.54 8.18
N TRP A 153 5.60 -16.45 8.70
CA TRP A 153 6.24 -15.18 9.02
C TRP A 153 6.46 -14.30 7.79
N ALA A 154 6.26 -13.01 7.99
CA ALA A 154 6.50 -11.95 7.05
C ALA A 154 7.13 -10.74 7.79
N LEU A 155 7.95 -10.00 7.06
CA LEU A 155 8.36 -8.67 7.49
C LEU A 155 7.36 -7.66 6.95
N GLN A 156 6.94 -6.73 7.81
CA GLN A 156 5.97 -5.70 7.49
C GLN A 156 6.53 -4.33 7.79
N GLY A 157 6.45 -3.42 6.82
CA GLY A 157 6.63 -1.99 6.97
C GLY A 157 5.29 -1.29 6.87
N GLN A 158 5.07 -0.28 7.71
CA GLN A 158 3.93 0.62 7.72
C GLN A 158 4.43 2.06 7.68
N PHE A 159 3.83 2.90 6.83
CA PHE A 159 4.14 4.32 6.74
C PHE A 159 2.85 5.10 6.71
N LEU A 160 2.81 6.17 7.48
CA LEU A 160 1.64 7.03 7.66
C LEU A 160 2.09 8.48 7.57
N PHE A 161 1.54 9.24 6.64
CA PHE A 161 1.84 10.66 6.46
C PHE A 161 0.59 11.46 6.09
N PRO A 162 0.46 12.71 6.56
CA PRO A 162 -0.63 13.57 6.16
C PRO A 162 -0.28 14.21 4.81
N TYR A 163 -1.30 14.53 4.02
CA TYR A 163 -1.15 15.28 2.78
C TYR A 163 -1.98 16.55 2.88
N GLN A 164 -1.30 17.69 3.05
CA GLN A 164 -1.89 19.03 3.09
C GLN A 164 -3.07 19.20 4.07
N GLY A 165 -3.15 18.37 5.11
CA GLY A 165 -4.25 18.38 6.09
C GLY A 165 -5.58 17.80 5.59
N GLU A 166 -5.70 17.51 4.29
CA GLU A 166 -6.93 17.04 3.64
C GLU A 166 -6.96 15.53 3.43
N HIS A 167 -5.79 14.89 3.42
CA HIS A 167 -5.70 13.44 3.32
C HIS A 167 -4.76 12.85 4.37
N ALA A 168 -5.04 11.61 4.75
CA ALA A 168 -4.08 10.74 5.43
C ALA A 168 -3.74 9.57 4.51
N VAL A 169 -2.45 9.41 4.21
CA VAL A 169 -1.95 8.33 3.37
C VAL A 169 -1.26 7.30 4.25
N PHE A 170 -1.78 6.09 4.23
CA PHE A 170 -1.23 4.94 4.92
C PHE A 170 -0.87 3.86 3.89
N PHE A 171 0.35 3.34 3.95
CA PHE A 171 0.64 2.09 3.25
C PHE A 171 1.28 1.05 4.14
N ARG A 172 1.02 -0.19 3.77
CA ARG A 172 1.59 -1.38 4.37
C ARG A 172 2.25 -2.20 3.29
N TYR A 173 3.55 -2.42 3.43
CA TYR A 173 4.30 -3.37 2.62
C TYR A 173 4.63 -4.59 3.46
N SER A 174 4.33 -5.79 2.98
CA SER A 174 4.68 -7.04 3.62
C SER A 174 5.38 -7.96 2.64
N ARG A 175 6.40 -8.66 3.12
CA ARG A 175 7.12 -9.67 2.34
C ARG A 175 7.33 -10.92 3.17
N ASP A 176 6.98 -12.05 2.57
CA ASP A 176 7.20 -13.38 3.13
C ASP A 176 8.69 -13.63 3.36
N VAL A 177 9.08 -14.09 4.55
CA VAL A 177 10.49 -14.33 4.88
C VAL A 177 11.15 -15.40 4.01
N HIS A 178 10.38 -16.32 3.43
CA HIS A 178 10.90 -17.35 2.53
C HIS A 178 11.12 -16.86 1.09
N SER A 179 10.50 -15.73 0.71
CA SER A 179 10.68 -15.13 -0.62
C SER A 179 12.04 -14.44 -0.79
N PHE A 180 12.86 -14.39 0.26
CA PHE A 180 14.22 -13.85 0.20
C PHE A 180 15.25 -14.89 -0.31
N GLY A 181 14.84 -16.15 -0.50
CA GLY A 181 15.74 -17.22 -0.97
C GLY A 181 16.75 -17.69 0.07
N MET A 182 16.62 -17.25 1.32
CA MET A 182 17.45 -17.66 2.45
C MET A 182 16.68 -18.63 3.33
N LYS A 183 17.36 -19.65 3.86
CA LYS A 183 16.77 -20.55 4.86
C LYS A 183 16.70 -19.81 6.19
N VAL A 184 15.48 -19.57 6.67
CA VAL A 184 15.18 -18.89 7.94
C VAL A 184 14.19 -19.70 8.75
N SER A 185 14.16 -19.45 10.06
CA SER A 185 13.23 -20.06 10.99
C SER A 185 11.79 -19.66 10.70
N GLY A 186 10.94 -20.66 10.50
CA GLY A 186 9.49 -20.49 10.34
C GLY A 186 8.71 -20.42 11.65
N LYS A 187 9.38 -20.62 12.81
CA LYS A 187 8.70 -20.67 14.13
C LYS A 187 8.60 -19.32 14.82
N GLY A 188 9.44 -18.35 14.46
CA GLY A 188 9.34 -16.98 14.98
C GLY A 188 10.26 -16.65 16.15
N GLU A 189 10.80 -17.66 16.81
CA GLU A 189 11.66 -17.53 17.99
C GLU A 189 12.93 -16.71 17.68
N ASP A 190 13.49 -16.89 16.48
CA ASP A 190 14.69 -16.17 16.02
C ASP A 190 14.42 -14.73 15.55
N TRP A 191 13.16 -14.27 15.63
CA TRP A 191 12.72 -12.93 15.24
C TRP A 191 12.46 -12.02 16.44
N GLU A 192 12.99 -12.36 17.61
CA GLU A 192 12.92 -11.55 18.82
C GLU A 192 14.05 -10.51 18.91
N LYS A 193 13.75 -9.40 19.59
CA LYS A 193 14.70 -8.29 19.75
C LYS A 193 15.91 -8.77 20.56
N GLY A 194 17.11 -8.59 20.00
CA GLY A 194 18.37 -9.00 20.62
C GLY A 194 18.78 -10.46 20.35
N LEU A 195 17.91 -11.26 19.75
CA LEU A 195 18.19 -12.67 19.39
C LEU A 195 18.43 -12.85 17.89
N ILE A 196 18.01 -11.89 17.06
CA ILE A 196 18.16 -11.95 15.61
C ILE A 196 19.64 -12.00 15.17
N SER A 197 19.99 -13.04 14.42
CA SER A 197 21.35 -13.27 13.91
C SER A 197 21.31 -13.97 12.53
N GLY A 198 22.47 -14.28 11.95
CA GLY A 198 22.56 -15.09 10.73
C GLY A 198 21.70 -14.60 9.54
N ASN A 199 20.92 -15.53 8.96
CA ASN A 199 20.10 -15.25 7.79
C ASN A 199 18.89 -14.37 8.14
N GLU A 200 18.30 -14.53 9.32
CA GLU A 200 17.18 -13.72 9.81
C GLU A 200 17.59 -12.25 9.87
N LYS A 201 18.77 -11.96 10.42
CA LYS A 201 19.34 -10.61 10.45
C LYS A 201 19.51 -10.06 9.03
N ARG A 202 20.07 -10.84 8.12
CA ARG A 202 20.28 -10.42 6.72
C ARG A 202 18.96 -10.14 5.99
N VAL A 203 17.94 -10.98 6.20
CA VAL A 203 16.59 -10.79 5.67
C VAL A 203 15.96 -9.52 6.24
N HIS A 204 16.06 -9.30 7.55
CA HIS A 204 15.57 -8.09 8.20
C HIS A 204 16.23 -6.81 7.67
N GLU A 205 17.56 -6.78 7.58
CA GLU A 205 18.32 -5.64 7.06
C GLU A 205 18.01 -5.37 5.58
N THR A 206 17.89 -6.43 4.78
CA THR A 206 17.51 -6.32 3.35
C THR A 206 16.11 -5.72 3.20
N PHE A 207 15.15 -6.19 4.00
CA PHE A 207 13.80 -5.64 4.02
C PHE A 207 13.79 -4.18 4.46
N GLN A 208 14.45 -3.86 5.58
CA GLN A 208 14.53 -2.50 6.11
C GLN A 208 15.13 -1.55 5.07
N LYS A 209 16.22 -1.93 4.41
CA LYS A 209 16.83 -1.12 3.35
C LYS A 209 15.84 -0.86 2.21
N SER A 210 15.24 -1.92 1.66
CA SER A 210 14.28 -1.81 0.55
C SER A 210 13.05 -0.99 0.92
N TYR A 211 12.56 -1.13 2.16
CA TYR A 211 11.42 -0.38 2.68
C TYR A 211 11.72 1.10 2.86
N MET A 212 12.91 1.44 3.37
CA MET A 212 13.34 2.82 3.49
C MET A 212 13.62 3.46 2.12
N GLU A 213 14.16 2.71 1.16
CA GLU A 213 14.31 3.15 -0.23
C GLU A 213 12.94 3.46 -0.86
N MET A 214 11.93 2.62 -0.62
CA MET A 214 10.55 2.87 -1.03
C MET A 214 10.02 4.17 -0.40
N ILE A 215 10.11 4.36 0.93
CA ILE A 215 9.70 5.63 1.57
C ILE A 215 10.45 6.84 0.98
N ASN A 216 11.76 6.71 0.81
CA ASN A 216 12.61 7.78 0.28
C ASN A 216 12.32 8.10 -1.19
N SER A 217 11.68 7.19 -1.93
CA SER A 217 11.27 7.43 -3.31
C SER A 217 10.00 8.27 -3.45
N ILE A 218 9.28 8.51 -2.34
CA ILE A 218 8.05 9.30 -2.37
C ILE A 218 8.36 10.71 -2.90
N GLN A 219 7.58 11.11 -3.89
CA GLN A 219 7.57 12.46 -4.44
C GLN A 219 6.16 13.00 -4.31
N ILE A 220 6.02 14.05 -3.51
CA ILE A 220 4.80 14.86 -3.41
C ILE A 220 4.73 15.72 -4.66
N LYS A 221 3.63 15.62 -5.41
CA LYS A 221 3.40 16.46 -6.58
C LYS A 221 2.44 17.56 -6.16
N ASN A 222 2.95 18.78 -5.98
CA ASN A 222 2.06 19.90 -5.77
C ASN A 222 1.26 20.16 -7.07
N PRO A 223 -0.09 20.20 -7.01
CA PRO A 223 -0.92 20.56 -8.15
C PRO A 223 -0.69 22.01 -8.60
#